data_AF-A0A965UUQ8-F1
#
_entry.id   AF-A0A965UUQ8-F1
#
_cell.length_a   1.000
_cell.length_b   1.000
_cell.length_c   1.000
_cell.angle_alpha   90.00
_cell.angle_beta   90.00
_cell.angle_gamma   90.00
#
_symmetry.space_group_name_H-M   'P 1'
#
loop_
_entity.id
_entity.type
_entity.pdbx_description
1 polymer ?
#
loop_
_entity_poly.entity_id
_entity_poly.type
_entity_poly.pdbx_seq_one_letter_code
_entity_poly.pdbx_strand_id
1 'polypeptide(L)'
;MSNQLHKLKIDLLKIPSAAIKPGKNGRTYLIIDVEESQLFQGKTALYLDIDMRENRNGEDQYGNTHMLVMSPTKEQRLAKEKTPIVGNAKTYVFPDRNMPQSSAPKRTTTDDDDSIPF
;
A
#
# COMPACT_ATOMS: atom_id res chain seq x y z
N MET A 1 -12.30 16.84 1.20
CA MET A 1 -11.69 15.87 0.25
C MET A 1 -11.02 14.87 1.14
N SER A 2 -11.54 13.64 1.21
CA SER A 2 -11.01 12.62 2.13
C SER A 2 -9.51 12.45 1.92
N ASN A 3 -8.73 12.64 2.99
CA ASN A 3 -7.29 12.48 2.92
C ASN A 3 -6.97 10.99 2.90
N GLN A 4 -6.40 10.52 1.79
CA GLN A 4 -6.12 9.11 1.56
C GLN A 4 -4.61 8.88 1.55
N LEU A 5 -4.14 8.02 2.45
CA LEU A 5 -2.74 7.61 2.51
C LEU A 5 -2.59 6.20 1.95
N HIS A 6 -1.74 6.06 0.92
CA HIS A 6 -1.32 4.76 0.43
C HIS A 6 -0.03 4.33 1.11
N LYS A 7 -0.07 3.26 1.90
CA LYS A 7 1.11 2.61 2.45
C LYS A 7 1.53 1.46 1.55
N LEU A 8 2.67 1.61 0.89
CA LEU A 8 3.23 0.62 -0.01
C LEU A 8 4.27 -0.23 0.72
N LYS A 9 4.29 -1.53 0.44
CA LYS A 9 5.37 -2.45 0.80
C LYS A 9 5.82 -3.16 -0.47
N ILE A 10 7.08 -2.94 -0.84
CA ILE A 10 7.70 -3.59 -1.99
C ILE A 10 8.66 -4.65 -1.44
N ASP A 11 8.48 -5.88 -1.91
CA ASP A 11 9.40 -6.97 -1.69
C ASP A 11 10.46 -6.93 -2.77
N LEU A 12 11.62 -6.41 -2.40
CA LEU A 12 12.73 -6.21 -3.33
C LEU A 12 13.32 -7.52 -3.86
N LEU A 13 13.08 -8.66 -3.19
CA LEU A 13 13.53 -9.97 -3.65
C LEU A 13 12.58 -10.61 -4.66
N LYS A 14 11.35 -10.10 -4.77
CA LYS A 14 10.40 -10.51 -5.80
C LYS A 14 10.60 -9.79 -7.12
N ILE A 15 11.48 -8.80 -7.15
CA ILE A 15 11.90 -8.18 -8.40
C ILE A 15 12.73 -9.22 -9.16
N PRO A 16 12.39 -9.53 -10.42
CA PRO A 16 13.18 -10.42 -11.25
C PRO A 16 14.65 -10.05 -11.21
N SER A 17 15.51 -11.06 -11.11
CA SER A 17 16.96 -10.89 -11.09
C SER A 17 17.50 -10.11 -9.87
N ALA A 18 16.68 -9.86 -8.85
CA ALA A 18 17.17 -9.35 -7.58
C ALA A 18 17.98 -10.42 -6.84
N ALA A 19 19.19 -10.06 -6.45
CA ALA A 19 20.09 -10.91 -5.71
C ALA A 19 20.76 -10.15 -4.57
N ILE A 20 20.90 -10.84 -3.44
CA ILE A 20 21.66 -10.36 -2.30
C ILE A 20 23.10 -10.82 -2.46
N LYS A 21 24.06 -9.87 -2.56
CA LYS A 21 25.49 -10.18 -2.58
C LYS A 21 26.20 -9.66 -1.32
N PRO A 22 27.02 -10.49 -0.65
CA PRO A 22 27.86 -10.03 0.44
C PRO A 22 28.94 -9.08 -0.08
N GLY A 23 29.05 -7.91 0.54
CA GLY A 23 30.07 -6.91 0.25
C GLY A 23 31.31 -7.08 1.10
N LYS A 24 32.43 -6.53 0.61
CA LYS A 24 33.75 -6.62 1.27
C LYS A 24 33.84 -5.91 2.64
N ASN A 25 32.86 -5.09 3.01
CA ASN A 25 32.87 -4.27 4.23
C ASN A 25 31.85 -4.74 5.29
N GLY A 26 31.44 -6.01 5.25
CA GLY A 26 30.37 -6.53 6.12
C GLY A 26 28.98 -5.96 5.81
N ARG A 27 28.85 -5.22 4.70
CA ARG A 27 27.57 -4.71 4.18
C ARG A 27 27.07 -5.63 3.10
N THR A 28 25.77 -5.83 3.07
CA THR A 28 25.11 -6.64 2.05
C THR A 28 24.49 -5.72 1.01
N TYR A 29 24.73 -6.02 -0.26
CA TYR A 29 24.15 -5.28 -1.37
C TYR A 29 22.98 -6.05 -1.95
N LEU A 30 21.85 -5.35 -2.14
CA LEU A 30 20.82 -5.81 -3.05
C LEU A 30 21.19 -5.31 -4.45
N ILE A 31 21.31 -6.24 -5.39
CA ILE A 31 21.59 -5.97 -6.79
C ILE A 31 20.37 -6.43 -7.58
N ILE A 32 19.84 -5.56 -8.44
CA ILE A 32 18.76 -5.90 -9.35
C ILE A 32 19.36 -5.80 -10.75
N ASP A 33 19.46 -6.95 -11.43
CA ASP A 33 19.94 -6.99 -12.81
C ASP A 33 18.75 -6.79 -13.76
N VAL A 34 18.65 -5.57 -14.29
CA VAL A 34 17.55 -5.14 -15.14
C VAL A 34 18.13 -4.51 -16.39
N GLU A 35 17.56 -4.88 -17.54
CA GLU A 35 17.94 -4.26 -18.80
C GLU A 35 17.57 -2.77 -18.80
N GLU A 36 18.41 -1.95 -19.44
CA GLU A 36 18.21 -0.49 -19.51
C GLU A 36 16.85 -0.13 -20.13
N SER A 37 16.31 -0.97 -21.01
CA SER A 37 14.97 -0.86 -21.59
C SER A 37 13.82 -0.90 -20.57
N GLN A 38 14.06 -1.46 -19.38
CA GLN A 38 13.08 -1.56 -18.29
C GLN A 38 13.22 -0.42 -17.29
N LEU A 39 14.31 0.35 -17.38
CA LEU A 39 14.62 1.44 -16.49
C LEU A 39 14.30 2.76 -17.15
N PHE A 40 13.64 3.65 -16.41
CA PHE A 40 13.42 5.00 -16.86
C PHE A 40 14.54 5.88 -16.33
N GLN A 41 15.45 6.29 -17.20
CA GLN A 41 16.52 7.24 -16.83
C GLN A 41 15.98 8.67 -16.90
N GLY A 42 15.77 9.27 -15.73
CA GLY A 42 15.57 10.71 -15.59
C GLY A 42 16.89 11.47 -15.66
N LYS A 43 16.83 12.81 -15.62
CA LYS A 43 18.02 13.67 -15.71
C LYS A 43 19.07 13.41 -14.62
N THR A 44 18.64 12.96 -13.44
CA THR A 44 19.50 12.79 -12.25
C THR A 44 19.22 11.50 -11.47
N ALA A 45 18.26 10.70 -11.92
CA ALA A 45 17.78 9.53 -11.18
C ALA A 45 17.35 8.42 -12.14
N LEU A 46 17.53 7.18 -11.69
CA LEU A 46 17.11 5.99 -12.38
C LEU A 46 15.85 5.45 -11.70
N TYR A 47 14.80 5.27 -12.47
CA TYR A 47 13.49 4.86 -11.97
C TYR A 47 13.15 3.47 -12.47
N LEU A 48 12.50 2.69 -11.60
CA LEU A 48 11.87 1.44 -11.95
C LEU A 48 10.36 1.61 -11.82
N ASP A 49 9.65 1.40 -12.92
CA ASP A 49 8.19 1.58 -12.94
C ASP A 49 7.48 0.42 -12.25
N ILE A 50 6.60 0.75 -11.32
CA ILE A 50 5.77 -0.19 -10.58
C ILE A 50 4.31 0.28 -10.70
N ASP A 51 3.46 -0.60 -11.23
CA ASP A 51 2.04 -0.34 -11.36
C ASP A 51 1.33 -0.78 -10.07
N MET A 52 0.51 0.10 -9.51
CA MET A 52 -0.43 -0.25 -8.45
C MET A 52 -1.76 -0.67 -9.06
N ARG A 53 -2.22 -1.88 -8.73
CA ARG A 53 -3.51 -2.40 -9.20
C ARG A 53 -4.41 -2.73 -8.03
N GLU A 54 -5.68 -2.36 -8.14
CA GLU A 54 -6.70 -2.74 -7.16
C GLU A 54 -6.88 -4.27 -7.14
N ASN A 55 -7.06 -4.81 -5.94
CA ASN A 55 -7.39 -6.21 -5.77
C ASN A 55 -8.83 -6.45 -6.25
N ARG A 56 -9.02 -7.30 -7.27
CA ARG A 56 -10.35 -7.62 -7.82
C ARG A 56 -11.35 -8.17 -6.78
N ASN A 57 -10.84 -8.79 -5.73
CA ASN A 57 -11.63 -9.42 -4.68
C ASN A 57 -11.80 -8.53 -3.43
N GLY A 58 -11.40 -7.25 -3.51
CA GLY A 58 -11.40 -6.34 -2.36
C GLY A 58 -10.17 -6.51 -1.47
N GLU A 59 -10.30 -6.22 -0.17
CA GLU A 59 -9.21 -6.41 0.79
C GLU A 59 -8.79 -7.88 0.88
N ASP A 60 -7.48 -8.13 0.86
CA ASP A 60 -6.93 -9.46 1.10
C ASP A 60 -6.96 -9.83 2.60
N GLN A 61 -6.53 -11.06 2.93
CA GLN A 61 -6.45 -11.56 4.31
C GLN A 61 -5.52 -10.75 5.25
N TYR A 62 -4.70 -9.85 4.70
CA TYR A 62 -3.81 -8.95 5.45
C TYR A 62 -4.32 -7.49 5.45
N GLY A 63 -5.52 -7.26 4.91
CA GLY A 63 -6.13 -5.94 4.76
C GLY A 63 -5.45 -5.07 3.72
N ASN A 64 -4.84 -5.66 2.69
CA ASN A 64 -4.30 -4.92 1.55
C ASN A 64 -5.36 -4.73 0.48
N THR A 65 -5.49 -3.49 0.04
CA THR A 65 -6.45 -3.06 -0.99
C THR A 65 -5.92 -3.19 -2.41
N HIS A 66 -4.59 -3.15 -2.57
CA HIS A 66 -3.92 -3.09 -3.86
C HIS A 66 -2.72 -4.04 -3.89
N MET A 67 -2.40 -4.53 -5.08
CA MET A 67 -1.18 -5.25 -5.40
C MET A 67 -0.23 -4.34 -6.19
N LEU A 68 1.08 -4.52 -6.00
CA LEU A 68 2.11 -3.82 -6.75
C LEU A 68 2.72 -4.81 -7.74
N VAL A 69 2.69 -4.47 -9.02
CA VAL A 69 3.27 -5.27 -10.10
C VAL A 69 4.32 -4.47 -10.84
N MET A 70 5.38 -5.12 -11.27
CA MET A 70 6.39 -4.46 -12.10
C MET A 70 5.75 -4.07 -13.45
N SER A 71 6.06 -2.87 -13.94
CA SER A 71 5.49 -2.39 -15.19
C SER A 71 6.09 -3.20 -16.36
N PRO A 72 5.27 -3.87 -17.21
CA PRO A 72 5.79 -4.68 -18.31
C PRO A 72 6.55 -3.82 -19.32
N THR A 73 7.59 -4.35 -19.93
CA THR A 73 8.25 -3.68 -21.06
C THR A 73 7.31 -3.52 -22.26
N LYS A 74 7.66 -2.69 -23.25
CA LYS A 74 6.85 -2.55 -24.47
C LYS A 74 6.58 -3.91 -25.13
N GLU A 75 7.56 -4.79 -25.14
CA GLU A 75 7.46 -6.15 -25.70
C GLU A 75 6.55 -7.05 -24.86
N GLN A 76 6.71 -7.03 -23.52
CA GLN A 76 5.83 -7.80 -22.63
C GLN A 76 4.39 -7.30 -22.64
N ARG A 77 4.18 -5.98 -22.84
CA ARG A 77 2.85 -5.39 -23.05
C ARG A 77 2.21 -5.93 -24.33
N LEU A 78 2.97 -6.04 -25.42
CA LEU A 78 2.53 -6.65 -26.68
C LEU A 78 2.25 -8.15 -26.51
N ALA A 79 3.06 -8.85 -25.73
CA ALA A 79 2.90 -10.27 -25.42
C ALA A 79 1.79 -10.57 -24.38
N LYS A 80 1.16 -9.54 -23.79
CA LYS A 80 0.20 -9.66 -22.67
C LYS A 80 0.74 -10.51 -21.51
N GLU A 81 2.05 -10.44 -21.29
CA GLU A 81 2.73 -11.27 -20.30
C GLU A 81 2.37 -10.79 -18.88
N LYS A 82 2.17 -11.74 -17.96
CA LYS A 82 1.87 -11.42 -16.56
C LYS A 82 3.16 -11.06 -15.86
N THR A 83 3.32 -9.79 -15.49
CA THR A 83 4.45 -9.36 -14.69
C THR A 83 4.32 -9.84 -13.24
N PRO A 84 5.46 -10.08 -12.56
CA PRO A 84 5.45 -10.55 -11.19
C PRO A 84 4.89 -9.49 -10.24
N ILE A 85 4.18 -9.97 -9.22
CA ILE A 85 3.72 -9.15 -8.09
C ILE A 85 4.93 -8.91 -7.18
N VAL A 86 5.39 -7.68 -7.14
CA VAL A 86 6.56 -7.23 -6.37
C VAL A 86 6.17 -6.65 -5.01
N GLY A 87 4.88 -6.58 -4.68
CA GLY A 87 4.46 -6.06 -3.38
C GLY A 87 2.95 -5.85 -3.24
N ASN A 88 2.60 -5.11 -2.20
CA ASN A 88 1.23 -4.82 -1.80
C ASN A 88 1.09 -3.39 -1.29
N ALA A 89 -0.09 -2.82 -1.44
CA ALA A 89 -0.41 -1.50 -0.93
C ALA A 89 -1.74 -1.49 -0.16
N LYS A 90 -1.73 -0.77 0.96
CA LYS A 90 -2.88 -0.56 1.82
C LYS A 90 -3.30 0.90 1.80
N THR A 91 -4.57 1.12 1.55
CA THR A 91 -5.18 2.44 1.53
C THR A 91 -5.78 2.73 2.90
N TYR A 92 -5.38 3.85 3.49
CA TYR A 92 -5.96 4.37 4.72
C TYR A 92 -6.77 5.62 4.37
N VAL A 93 -8.07 5.59 4.63
CA VAL A 93 -8.94 6.76 4.50
C VAL A 93 -9.09 7.37 5.88
N PHE A 94 -8.61 8.60 6.05
CA PHE A 94 -8.82 9.33 7.30
C PHE A 94 -10.12 10.14 7.18
N PRO A 95 -11.06 10.01 8.13
CA PRO A 95 -12.21 10.90 8.16
C PRO A 95 -11.71 12.33 8.35
N ASP A 96 -12.29 13.27 7.60
CA ASP A 96 -12.00 14.68 7.72
C ASP A 96 -12.13 15.10 9.20
N ARG A 97 -11.09 15.72 9.77
CA ARG A 97 -11.03 16.16 11.17
C ARG A 97 -12.09 17.23 11.52
N ASN A 98 -12.92 17.62 10.53
CA ASN A 98 -13.99 18.59 10.61
C ASN A 98 -15.41 17.97 10.62
N MET A 99 -15.56 16.65 10.72
CA MET A 99 -16.89 16.09 10.96
C MET A 99 -17.31 16.37 12.41
N PRO A 100 -18.45 17.03 12.67
CA PRO A 100 -18.98 17.18 14.02
C PRO A 100 -19.22 15.78 14.58
N GLN A 101 -18.50 15.48 15.64
CA GLN A 101 -18.61 14.25 16.40
C GLN A 101 -20.08 14.12 16.83
N SER A 102 -20.81 13.17 16.25
CA SER A 102 -22.20 12.90 16.62
C SER A 102 -22.23 12.59 18.10
N SER A 103 -22.81 13.50 18.88
CA SER A 103 -22.99 13.40 20.32
C SER A 103 -23.66 12.08 20.66
N ALA A 104 -22.97 11.25 21.44
CA ALA A 104 -23.57 10.04 22.01
C ALA A 104 -24.87 10.39 22.75
N PRO A 105 -25.93 9.56 22.65
CA PRO A 105 -27.19 9.83 23.33
C PRO A 105 -26.94 9.85 24.84
N LYS A 106 -27.24 11.00 25.46
CA LYS A 106 -27.23 11.17 26.91
C LYS A 106 -28.24 10.18 27.48
N ARG A 107 -27.77 9.17 28.22
CA ARG A 107 -28.64 8.28 29.00
C ARG A 107 -29.47 9.17 29.93
N THR A 108 -30.78 9.17 29.75
CA THR A 108 -31.74 9.64 30.75
C THR A 108 -31.54 8.76 31.98
N THR A 109 -30.97 9.34 33.04
CA THR A 109 -31.11 8.80 34.39
C THR A 109 -32.59 8.89 34.74
N THR A 110 -33.21 7.74 34.92
CA THR A 110 -34.51 7.60 35.55
C THR A 110 -34.38 8.16 36.97
N ASP A 111 -35.06 9.28 37.24
CA ASP A 111 -35.34 9.75 38.60
C ASP A 111 -36.32 8.78 39.24
N ASP A 112 -35.79 7.69 39.77
CA ASP A 112 -36.43 6.83 40.77
C ASP A 112 -35.72 7.09 42.11
N ASP A 113 -36.12 8.13 42.84
CA ASP A 113 -36.24 8.11 44.31
C ASP A 113 -36.92 9.39 44.83
N ASP A 114 -37.57 9.29 45.99
CA ASP A 114 -38.23 10.33 46.79
C ASP A 114 -39.66 10.77 46.44
N SER A 115 -40.61 9.83 46.52
CA SER A 115 -41.97 10.15 46.99
C SER A 115 -42.44 9.16 48.04
N ILE A 116 -41.88 9.27 49.25
CA ILE A 116 -42.39 8.67 50.48
C ILE A 116 -43.73 9.37 50.84
N PRO A 117 -44.84 8.66 51.06
CA PRO A 117 -46.11 9.27 51.45
C PRO A 117 -46.13 9.60 52.95
N PHE A 118 -46.88 10.67 53.27
CA PHE A 118 -47.07 11.34 54.57
C PHE A 118 -47.22 10.45 55.82
#